data_AF-A0AAV2HQQ4-F1
#
_entry.id   AF-A0AAV2HQQ4-F1
#
_cell.length_a   1.000
_cell.length_b   1.000
_cell.length_c   1.000
_cell.angle_alpha   90.00
_cell.angle_beta   90.00
_cell.angle_gamma   90.00
#
_symmetry.space_group_name_H-M   'P 1'
#
loop_
_entity.id
_entity.type
_entity.pdbx_description
1 polymer ?
#
loop_
_entity_poly.entity_id
_entity_poly.type
_entity_poly.pdbx_seq_one_letter_code
_entity_poly.pdbx_strand_id
1 'polypeptide(L)'
;AAEAAVKRAEKVRRAEIEKRHAEEAAKRKHQEEQSQLEEEERRRNEEEEERRLEESTMMEDITAGVTQERKADKDNPENWPRFIYSIDRTDVETGIGVILKAPDGTLERDDISVTLVDQLSAVLPMGEAEELISNIVCLAPADHNRSIKLPVPLVIAIPHCAPRIHPGREPVVKLLTSEGRLMTLPASEVVFE
;
A
#
# COMPACT_ATOMS: atom_id res chain seq x y z
N ALA A 1 50.86 -51.85 -74.35
CA ALA A 1 50.80 -50.38 -74.14
C ALA A 1 49.37 -49.87 -73.95
N ALA A 2 48.38 -50.33 -74.74
CA ALA A 2 46.99 -49.85 -74.66
C ALA A 2 46.25 -50.17 -73.33
N GLU A 3 46.42 -51.36 -72.75
CA GLU A 3 45.76 -51.72 -71.47
C GLU A 3 46.19 -50.86 -70.27
N ALA A 4 47.45 -50.40 -70.25
CA ALA A 4 47.95 -49.54 -69.19
C ALA A 4 47.34 -48.12 -69.25
N ALA A 5 46.98 -47.65 -70.44
CA ALA A 5 46.32 -46.36 -70.64
C ALA A 5 44.84 -46.41 -70.20
N VAL A 6 44.13 -47.50 -70.52
CA VAL A 6 42.72 -47.71 -70.11
C VAL A 6 42.59 -47.82 -68.59
N LYS A 7 43.46 -48.58 -67.91
CA LYS A 7 43.47 -48.68 -66.44
C LYS A 7 43.76 -47.36 -65.73
N ARG A 8 44.58 -46.48 -66.33
CA ARG A 8 44.84 -45.14 -65.78
C ARG A 8 43.63 -44.21 -65.97
N ALA A 9 42.97 -44.26 -67.13
CA ALA A 9 41.78 -43.47 -67.40
C ALA A 9 40.60 -43.86 -66.48
N GLU A 10 40.39 -45.15 -66.21
CA GLU A 10 39.37 -45.60 -65.25
C GLU A 10 39.68 -45.18 -63.81
N LYS A 11 40.95 -45.23 -63.38
CA LYS A 11 41.35 -44.76 -62.05
C LYS A 11 41.11 -43.26 -61.86
N VAL A 12 41.40 -42.46 -62.88
CA VAL A 12 41.15 -41.01 -62.83
C VAL A 12 39.65 -40.73 -62.76
N ARG A 13 38.83 -41.40 -63.58
CA ARG A 13 37.36 -41.25 -63.52
C ARG A 13 36.77 -41.66 -62.19
N ARG A 14 37.24 -42.77 -61.58
CA ARG A 14 36.77 -43.19 -60.24
C ARG A 14 37.16 -42.17 -59.16
N ALA A 15 38.40 -41.68 -59.18
CA ALA A 15 38.86 -40.68 -58.21
C ALA A 15 38.10 -39.35 -58.34
N GLU A 16 37.72 -38.95 -59.56
CA GLU A 16 36.98 -37.72 -59.81
C GLU A 16 35.51 -37.82 -59.35
N ILE A 17 34.87 -38.98 -59.54
CA ILE A 17 33.52 -39.27 -59.02
C ILE A 17 33.54 -39.33 -57.49
N GLU A 18 34.55 -39.99 -56.90
CA GLU A 18 34.69 -40.11 -55.45
C GLU A 18 34.97 -38.77 -54.78
N LYS A 19 35.80 -37.92 -55.40
CA LYS A 19 36.03 -36.54 -54.95
C LYS A 19 34.76 -35.70 -55.00
N ARG A 20 33.95 -35.83 -56.06
CA ARG A 20 32.70 -35.09 -56.21
C ARG A 20 31.65 -35.50 -55.17
N HIS A 21 31.55 -36.80 -54.88
CA HIS A 21 30.69 -37.29 -53.80
C HIS A 21 31.18 -36.86 -52.41
N ALA A 22 32.49 -36.82 -52.19
CA ALA A 22 33.06 -36.33 -50.93
C ALA A 22 32.81 -34.82 -50.72
N GLU A 23 32.94 -34.00 -51.77
CA GLU A 23 32.64 -32.56 -51.71
C GLU A 23 31.15 -32.28 -51.48
N GLU A 24 30.24 -33.01 -52.15
CA GLU A 24 28.79 -32.87 -51.89
C GLU A 24 28.41 -33.31 -50.48
N ALA A 25 28.97 -34.42 -49.98
CA ALA A 25 28.72 -34.89 -48.63
C ALA A 25 29.24 -33.90 -47.57
N ALA A 26 30.42 -33.33 -47.78
CA ALA A 26 31.00 -32.32 -46.89
C ALA A 26 30.15 -31.04 -46.87
N LYS A 27 29.68 -30.59 -48.04
CA LYS A 27 28.85 -29.39 -48.16
C LYS A 27 27.48 -29.56 -47.50
N ARG A 28 26.89 -30.75 -47.63
CA ARG A 28 25.60 -31.10 -47.01
C ARG A 28 25.71 -31.17 -45.49
N LYS A 29 26.78 -31.77 -44.98
CA LYS A 29 27.07 -31.83 -43.54
C LYS A 29 27.29 -30.44 -42.93
N HIS A 30 28.01 -29.56 -43.65
CA HIS A 30 28.25 -28.20 -43.17
C HIS A 30 26.98 -27.33 -43.14
N GLN A 31 26.06 -27.51 -44.11
CA GLN A 31 24.75 -26.85 -44.08
C GLN A 31 23.86 -27.37 -42.96
N GLU A 32 23.84 -28.69 -42.71
CA GLU A 32 23.10 -29.27 -41.58
C GLU A 32 23.62 -28.74 -40.23
N GLU A 33 24.94 -28.72 -40.04
CA GLU A 33 25.56 -28.19 -38.82
C GLU A 33 25.26 -26.69 -38.63
N GLN A 34 25.31 -25.87 -39.69
CA GLN A 34 24.92 -24.45 -39.59
C GLN A 34 23.44 -24.29 -39.24
N SER A 35 22.55 -25.04 -39.88
CA SER A 35 21.11 -24.94 -39.59
C SER A 35 20.76 -25.36 -38.17
N GLN A 36 21.46 -26.36 -37.62
CA GLN A 36 21.26 -26.79 -36.24
C GLN A 36 21.77 -25.75 -35.24
N LEU A 37 22.90 -25.12 -35.52
CA LEU A 37 23.44 -24.03 -34.69
C LEU A 37 22.51 -22.81 -34.68
N GLU A 38 21.99 -22.39 -35.83
CA GLU A 38 21.05 -21.25 -35.92
C GLU A 38 19.72 -21.53 -35.20
N GLU A 39 19.21 -22.77 -35.28
CA GLU A 39 17.96 -23.15 -34.60
C GLU A 39 18.15 -23.25 -33.07
N GLU A 40 19.30 -23.76 -32.61
CA GLU A 40 19.64 -23.80 -31.19
C GLU A 40 19.88 -22.40 -30.60
N GLU A 41 20.54 -21.51 -31.34
CA GLU A 41 20.73 -20.11 -30.94
C GLU A 41 19.39 -19.36 -30.87
N ARG A 42 18.50 -19.57 -31.85
CA ARG A 42 17.15 -18.97 -31.83
C ARG A 42 16.35 -19.43 -30.63
N ARG A 43 16.33 -20.74 -30.34
CA ARG A 43 15.61 -21.29 -29.18
C ARG A 43 16.15 -20.72 -27.86
N ARG A 44 17.48 -20.59 -27.74
CA ARG A 44 18.10 -20.03 -26.54
C ARG A 44 17.75 -18.56 -26.33
N ASN A 45 17.69 -17.77 -27.40
CA ASN A 45 17.30 -16.36 -27.33
C ASN A 45 15.82 -16.19 -26.97
N GLU A 46 14.93 -17.02 -27.53
CA GLU A 46 13.49 -17.03 -27.19
C GLU A 46 13.27 -17.39 -25.71
N GLU A 47 13.93 -18.43 -25.20
CA GLU A 47 13.85 -18.83 -23.78
C GLU A 47 14.41 -17.74 -22.84
N GLU A 48 15.48 -17.04 -23.23
CA GLU A 48 16.06 -15.97 -22.42
C GLU A 48 15.19 -14.69 -22.44
N GLU A 49 14.58 -14.36 -23.57
CA GLU A 49 13.64 -13.24 -23.69
C GLU A 49 12.35 -13.50 -22.91
N GLU A 50 11.80 -14.72 -22.99
CA GLU A 50 10.64 -15.14 -22.20
C GLU A 50 10.92 -15.05 -20.70
N ARG A 51 12.08 -15.56 -20.25
CA ARG A 51 12.47 -15.46 -18.83
C ARG A 51 12.62 -14.01 -18.36
N ARG A 52 13.17 -13.12 -19.20
CA ARG A 52 13.28 -11.69 -18.87
C ARG A 52 11.93 -11.00 -18.82
N LEU A 53 10.98 -11.38 -19.69
CA LEU A 53 9.63 -10.84 -19.68
C LEU A 53 8.86 -11.28 -18.43
N GLU A 54 8.98 -12.54 -18.04
CA GLU A 54 8.39 -13.08 -16.80
C GLU A 54 8.96 -12.39 -15.56
N GLU A 55 10.29 -12.25 -15.47
CA GLU A 55 10.94 -11.54 -14.36
C GLU A 55 10.49 -10.07 -14.28
N SER A 56 10.38 -9.39 -15.43
CA SER A 56 9.90 -7.99 -15.48
C SER A 56 8.45 -7.87 -15.02
N THR A 57 7.58 -8.77 -15.49
CA THR A 57 6.15 -8.76 -15.14
C THR A 57 5.96 -9.04 -13.65
N MET A 58 6.69 -10.02 -13.11
CA MET A 58 6.66 -10.35 -11.68
C MET A 58 7.14 -9.17 -10.82
N MET A 59 8.16 -8.43 -11.27
CA MET A 59 8.67 -7.27 -10.54
C MET A 59 7.70 -6.09 -10.56
N GLU A 60 7.01 -5.87 -11.69
CA GLU A 60 5.94 -4.88 -11.81
C GLU A 60 4.75 -5.22 -10.90
N ASP A 61 4.31 -6.47 -10.85
CA ASP A 61 3.22 -6.91 -9.98
C ASP A 61 3.57 -6.75 -8.50
N ILE A 62 4.81 -7.09 -8.11
CA ILE A 62 5.29 -6.89 -6.73
C ILE A 62 5.32 -5.39 -6.39
N THR A 63 5.85 -4.55 -7.27
CA THR A 63 5.92 -3.10 -7.01
C THR A 63 4.54 -2.45 -6.98
N ALA A 64 3.61 -2.89 -7.84
CA ALA A 64 2.22 -2.46 -7.82
C ALA A 64 1.54 -2.87 -6.50
N GLY A 65 1.72 -4.13 -6.08
CA GLY A 65 1.18 -4.66 -4.82
C GLY A 65 1.69 -3.89 -3.60
N VAL A 66 3.01 -3.68 -3.49
CA VAL A 66 3.62 -2.91 -2.39
C VAL A 66 3.13 -1.46 -2.38
N THR A 67 2.91 -0.86 -3.54
CA THR A 67 2.39 0.53 -3.62
C THR A 67 0.94 0.61 -3.18
N GLN A 68 0.14 -0.41 -3.53
CA GLN A 68 -1.27 -0.49 -3.16
C GLN A 68 -1.45 -0.74 -1.67
N GLU A 69 -0.65 -1.64 -1.08
CA GLU A 69 -0.62 -1.87 0.38
C GLU A 69 -0.22 -0.60 1.13
N ARG A 70 0.84 0.10 0.69
CA ARG A 70 1.25 1.38 1.30
C ARG A 70 0.18 2.46 1.23
N LYS A 71 -0.64 2.49 0.17
CA LYS A 71 -1.78 3.40 0.08
C LYS A 71 -2.90 2.99 1.03
N ALA A 72 -3.27 1.70 1.04
CA ALA A 72 -4.29 1.19 1.95
C ALA A 72 -3.92 1.44 3.42
N ASP A 73 -2.65 1.28 3.78
CA ASP A 73 -2.14 1.55 5.13
C ASP A 73 -2.23 3.03 5.50
N LYS A 74 -1.99 3.95 4.56
CA LYS A 74 -2.11 5.40 4.78
C LYS A 74 -3.56 5.84 4.95
N ASP A 75 -4.49 5.20 4.25
CA ASP A 75 -5.91 5.54 4.32
C ASP A 75 -6.61 4.86 5.51
N ASN A 76 -5.95 3.91 6.19
CA ASN A 76 -6.49 3.25 7.38
C ASN A 76 -6.40 4.15 8.64
N PRO A 77 -7.53 4.56 9.25
CA PRO A 77 -7.54 5.40 10.46
C PRO A 77 -6.85 4.79 11.69
N GLU A 78 -6.66 3.48 11.72
CA GLU A 78 -5.94 2.81 12.82
C GLU A 78 -4.45 3.19 12.85
N ASN A 79 -3.87 3.37 11.64
CA ASN A 79 -2.47 3.67 11.40
C ASN A 79 -2.15 5.17 11.42
N TRP A 80 -3.16 6.03 11.48
CA TRP A 80 -2.97 7.47 11.52
C TRP A 80 -2.20 7.93 12.78
N PRO A 81 -1.35 8.97 12.66
CA PRO A 81 -0.65 9.56 13.81
C PRO A 81 -1.64 9.99 14.89
N ARG A 82 -1.23 9.80 16.15
CA ARG A 82 -2.03 10.09 17.35
C ARG A 82 -1.51 11.36 18.02
N PHE A 83 -2.40 12.32 18.23
CA PHE A 83 -2.13 13.52 19.00
C PHE A 83 -2.87 13.42 20.33
N ILE A 84 -2.11 13.28 21.42
CA ILE A 84 -2.65 13.14 22.77
C ILE A 84 -2.68 14.52 23.43
N TYR A 85 -3.87 14.99 23.76
CA TYR A 85 -4.07 16.24 24.46
C TYR A 85 -4.45 15.96 25.90
N SER A 86 -3.57 16.39 26.80
CA SER A 86 -3.80 16.35 28.23
C SER A 86 -4.68 17.52 28.64
N ILE A 87 -5.54 17.30 29.63
CA ILE A 87 -6.29 18.35 30.30
C ILE A 87 -5.66 18.55 31.68
N ASP A 88 -5.08 19.74 31.88
CA ASP A 88 -4.58 20.12 33.19
C ASP A 88 -5.77 20.39 34.12
N ARG A 89 -5.94 19.55 35.14
CA ARG A 89 -6.65 19.96 36.35
C ARG A 89 -5.62 20.44 37.35
N THR A 90 -5.85 21.63 37.90
CA THR A 90 -5.23 22.08 39.14
C THR A 90 -5.43 20.99 40.21
N ASP A 91 -4.30 20.42 40.64
CA ASP A 91 -4.06 19.86 41.99
C ASP A 91 -4.14 18.35 42.21
N VAL A 92 -4.60 17.48 41.28
CA VAL A 92 -4.73 16.03 41.61
C VAL A 92 -4.22 15.02 40.57
N GLU A 93 -4.38 15.21 39.26
CA GLU A 93 -3.70 14.38 38.25
C GLU A 93 -3.99 14.93 36.85
N THR A 94 -2.98 14.95 35.99
CA THR A 94 -3.15 15.33 34.59
C THR A 94 -3.78 14.16 33.83
N GLY A 95 -5.05 14.28 33.45
CA GLY A 95 -5.75 13.27 32.67
C GLY A 95 -5.57 13.47 31.17
N ILE A 96 -5.68 12.40 30.39
CA ILE A 96 -5.88 12.52 28.94
C ILE A 96 -7.28 13.10 28.71
N GLY A 97 -7.37 14.21 27.99
CA GLY A 97 -8.64 14.84 27.63
C GLY A 97 -9.21 14.26 26.35
N VAL A 98 -8.38 14.18 25.31
CA VAL A 98 -8.77 13.64 24.01
C VAL A 98 -7.56 13.11 23.25
N ILE A 99 -7.78 12.10 22.42
CA ILE A 99 -6.81 11.62 21.44
C ILE A 99 -7.38 11.90 20.06
N LEU A 100 -6.67 12.68 19.25
CA LEU A 100 -7.01 12.93 17.86
C LEU A 100 -6.17 12.05 16.94
N LYS A 101 -6.77 11.47 15.91
CA LYS A 101 -6.05 10.89 14.78
C LYS A 101 -6.44 11.58 13.48
N ALA A 102 -5.44 11.89 12.68
CA ALA A 102 -5.58 12.54 11.38
C ALA A 102 -4.66 11.85 10.38
N PRO A 103 -5.01 11.81 9.07
CA PRO A 103 -4.05 11.36 8.07
C PRO A 103 -2.77 12.18 8.13
N ASP A 104 -1.66 11.51 7.81
CA ASP A 104 -0.34 12.13 7.86
C ASP A 104 -0.26 13.38 6.95
N GLY A 105 0.33 14.46 7.48
CA GLY A 105 0.45 15.75 6.80
C GLY A 105 -0.84 16.59 6.72
N THR A 106 -1.98 16.15 7.27
CA THR A 106 -3.22 16.95 7.25
C THR A 106 -3.39 17.85 8.47
N LEU A 107 -2.79 17.47 9.59
CA LEU A 107 -2.90 18.18 10.86
C LEU A 107 -1.61 17.99 11.64
N GLU A 108 -1.11 19.08 12.23
CA GLU A 108 -0.03 19.04 13.22
C GLU A 108 -0.59 19.15 14.64
N ARG A 109 0.20 18.73 15.64
CA ARG A 109 -0.22 18.77 17.06
C ARG A 109 -0.66 20.17 17.50
N ASP A 110 0.02 21.20 17.02
CA ASP A 110 -0.20 22.57 17.46
C ASP A 110 -1.26 23.31 16.62
N ASP A 111 -1.91 22.62 15.67
CA ASP A 111 -2.99 23.20 14.86
C ASP A 111 -4.32 23.26 15.63
N ILE A 112 -4.52 22.39 16.62
CA ILE A 112 -5.75 22.31 17.43
C ILE A 112 -5.44 22.61 18.89
N SER A 113 -6.25 23.50 19.46
CA SER A 113 -6.35 23.70 20.90
C SER A 113 -7.48 22.84 21.47
N VAL A 114 -7.21 22.25 22.64
CA VAL A 114 -8.20 21.49 23.40
C VAL A 114 -8.34 22.14 24.75
N THR A 115 -9.55 22.54 25.10
CA THR A 115 -9.85 23.13 26.41
C THR A 115 -10.97 22.38 27.10
N LEU A 116 -10.89 22.29 28.42
CA LEU A 116 -11.96 21.74 29.25
C LEU A 116 -13.06 22.79 29.39
N VAL A 117 -14.29 22.39 29.13
CA VAL A 117 -15.47 23.22 29.39
C VAL A 117 -16.04 22.81 30.73
N ASP A 118 -16.29 23.79 31.59
CA ASP A 118 -16.94 23.56 32.87
C ASP A 118 -18.40 23.10 32.67
N GLN A 119 -18.80 22.06 33.38
CA GLN A 119 -20.12 21.45 33.24
C GLN A 119 -21.25 22.39 33.67
N LEU A 120 -21.00 23.27 34.65
CA LEU A 120 -22.02 24.19 35.16
C LEU A 120 -22.29 25.34 34.20
N SER A 121 -21.29 25.73 33.41
CA SER A 121 -21.38 26.76 32.38
C SER A 121 -21.66 26.21 30.98
N ALA A 122 -21.44 24.90 30.76
CA ALA A 122 -21.71 24.26 29.48
C ALA A 122 -23.21 24.23 29.18
N VAL A 123 -23.60 24.82 28.04
CA VAL A 123 -24.98 24.76 27.52
C VAL A 123 -25.16 23.48 26.70
N LEU A 124 -24.93 22.32 27.31
CA LEU A 124 -25.20 21.02 26.67
C LEU A 124 -26.54 20.48 27.20
N PRO A 125 -27.63 20.57 26.43
CA PRO A 125 -28.91 20.03 26.86
C PRO A 125 -28.84 18.50 26.93
N MET A 126 -29.14 17.96 28.11
CA MET A 126 -29.25 16.52 28.36
C MET A 126 -30.71 16.13 28.57
N GLY A 127 -31.07 14.94 28.10
CA GLY A 127 -32.36 14.32 28.41
C GLY A 127 -32.42 13.80 29.85
N GLU A 128 -33.62 13.57 30.38
CA GLU A 128 -33.83 13.09 31.75
C GLU A 128 -33.19 11.71 32.03
N ALA A 129 -33.03 10.89 30.98
CA ALA A 129 -32.43 9.56 31.06
C ALA A 129 -30.94 9.52 30.61
N GLU A 130 -30.34 10.68 30.36
CA GLU A 130 -28.95 10.79 29.93
C GLU A 130 -28.03 11.16 31.10
N GLU A 131 -26.80 10.67 31.04
CA GLU A 131 -25.78 10.89 32.07
C GLU A 131 -24.47 11.29 31.41
N LEU A 132 -23.78 12.27 32.00
CA LEU A 132 -22.47 12.68 31.52
C LEU A 132 -21.39 11.70 32.03
N ILE A 133 -20.77 10.99 31.10
CA ILE A 133 -19.78 9.93 31.36
C ILE A 133 -18.33 10.34 31.00
N SER A 134 -18.13 11.55 30.49
CA SER A 134 -16.82 12.08 30.09
C SER A 134 -16.74 13.59 30.35
N ASN A 135 -15.54 14.14 30.26
CA ASN A 135 -15.36 15.59 30.29
C ASN A 135 -15.93 16.25 29.02
N ILE A 136 -16.48 17.45 29.16
CA ILE A 136 -16.86 18.28 28.02
C ILE A 136 -15.62 19.00 27.52
N VAL A 137 -15.25 18.78 26.26
CA VAL A 137 -14.06 19.38 25.65
C VAL A 137 -14.45 20.27 24.49
N CYS A 138 -13.76 21.41 24.37
CA CYS A 138 -13.83 22.28 23.21
C CYS A 138 -12.60 22.07 22.35
N LEU A 139 -12.83 21.78 21.06
CA LEU A 139 -11.80 21.66 20.04
C LEU A 139 -11.91 22.89 19.15
N ALA A 140 -10.84 23.67 19.07
CA ALA A 140 -10.78 24.85 18.22
C ALA A 140 -9.41 24.95 17.52
N PRO A 141 -9.33 25.53 16.31
CA PRO A 141 -8.04 25.89 15.73
C PRO A 141 -7.22 26.71 16.73
N ALA A 142 -5.95 26.34 16.91
CA ALA A 142 -5.06 27.06 17.82
C ALA A 142 -4.81 28.51 17.36
N ASP A 143 -4.77 28.73 16.04
CA ASP A 143 -4.80 30.04 15.43
C ASP A 143 -6.19 30.34 14.85
N HIS A 144 -6.89 31.30 15.45
CA HIS A 144 -8.22 31.72 15.01
C HIS A 144 -8.26 32.31 13.59
N ASN A 145 -7.12 32.74 13.04
CA ASN A 145 -7.04 33.26 11.67
C ASN A 145 -6.79 32.16 10.63
N ARG A 146 -6.49 30.94 11.07
CA ARG A 146 -6.19 29.81 10.19
C ARG A 146 -7.39 28.89 10.07
N SER A 147 -7.93 28.77 8.86
CA SER A 147 -8.93 27.76 8.55
C SER A 147 -8.27 26.39 8.37
N ILE A 148 -8.67 25.40 9.16
CA ILE A 148 -8.21 24.02 9.00
C ILE A 148 -9.11 23.32 7.99
N LYS A 149 -8.53 22.84 6.89
CA LYS A 149 -9.24 22.07 5.88
C LYS A 149 -8.88 20.61 6.02
N LEU A 150 -9.87 19.81 6.39
CA LEU A 150 -9.72 18.38 6.57
C LEU A 150 -10.20 17.67 5.29
N PRO A 151 -9.32 16.98 4.55
CA PRO A 151 -9.72 16.29 3.33
C PRO A 151 -10.59 15.06 3.63
N VAL A 152 -10.49 14.52 4.84
CA VAL A 152 -11.30 13.41 5.37
C VAL A 152 -11.66 13.66 6.84
N PRO A 153 -12.70 13.02 7.39
CA PRO A 153 -13.04 13.14 8.81
C PRO A 153 -11.91 12.68 9.72
N LEU A 154 -11.74 13.37 10.86
CA LEU A 154 -10.81 12.97 11.92
C LEU A 154 -11.43 11.88 12.81
N VAL A 155 -10.57 11.11 13.47
CA VAL A 155 -10.99 10.23 14.57
C VAL A 155 -10.70 10.93 15.89
N ILE A 156 -11.71 10.98 16.76
CA ILE A 156 -11.65 11.61 18.07
C ILE A 156 -12.00 10.56 19.11
N ALA A 157 -11.05 10.24 19.98
CA ALA A 157 -11.29 9.36 21.11
C ALA A 157 -11.32 10.18 22.41
N ILE A 158 -12.43 10.06 23.13
CA ILE A 158 -12.69 10.78 24.38
C ILE A 158 -12.70 9.75 25.52
N PRO A 159 -11.77 9.80 26.47
CA PRO A 159 -11.81 8.95 27.65
C PRO A 159 -13.11 9.15 28.44
N HIS A 160 -13.73 8.06 28.85
CA HIS A 160 -14.99 8.05 29.59
C HIS A 160 -14.98 7.01 30.71
N CYS A 161 -15.89 7.16 31.67
CA CYS A 161 -16.10 6.23 32.77
C CYS A 161 -17.35 5.34 32.61
N ALA A 162 -17.97 5.33 31.42
CA ALA A 162 -19.12 4.47 31.14
C ALA A 162 -18.79 2.99 31.39
N PRO A 163 -19.70 2.22 32.03
CA PRO A 163 -19.54 0.77 32.16
C PRO A 163 -19.59 0.10 30.79
N ARG A 164 -18.63 -0.79 30.48
CA ARG A 164 -18.54 -1.48 29.17
C ARG A 164 -19.75 -2.35 28.83
N ILE A 165 -20.45 -2.87 29.85
CA ILE A 165 -21.60 -3.76 29.67
C ILE A 165 -22.71 -3.27 30.59
N HIS A 166 -23.60 -2.43 30.06
CA HIS A 166 -24.83 -2.07 30.74
C HIS A 166 -26.02 -2.31 29.79
N PRO A 167 -26.89 -3.30 30.06
CA PRO A 167 -28.07 -3.52 29.25
C PRO A 167 -28.93 -2.25 29.16
N GLY A 168 -29.33 -1.88 27.94
CA GLY A 168 -30.23 -0.75 27.69
C GLY A 168 -29.60 0.65 27.81
N ARG A 169 -28.27 0.76 27.93
CA ARG A 169 -27.56 2.04 27.86
C ARG A 169 -26.46 1.96 26.81
N GLU A 170 -26.26 3.04 26.07
CA GLU A 170 -25.17 3.16 25.09
C GLU A 170 -24.46 4.51 25.28
N PRO A 171 -23.12 4.56 25.15
CA PRO A 171 -22.40 5.82 25.07
C PRO A 171 -22.78 6.57 23.79
N VAL A 172 -23.12 7.85 23.91
CA VAL A 172 -23.39 8.73 22.77
C VAL A 172 -22.48 9.95 22.84
N VAL A 173 -21.97 10.39 21.68
CA VAL A 173 -21.17 11.61 21.58
C VAL A 173 -22.05 12.73 21.08
N LYS A 174 -22.22 13.77 21.90
CA LYS A 174 -22.95 14.99 21.53
C LYS A 174 -21.97 16.09 21.14
N LEU A 175 -22.25 16.77 20.03
CA LEU A 175 -21.52 17.91 19.53
C LEU A 175 -22.42 19.14 19.53
N LEU A 176 -21.95 20.22 20.14
CA LEU A 176 -22.53 21.55 19.96
C LEU A 176 -21.69 22.30 18.92
N THR A 177 -22.28 22.64 17.78
CA THR A 177 -21.59 23.39 16.73
C THR A 177 -21.42 24.86 17.11
N SER A 178 -20.53 25.58 16.42
CA SER A 178 -20.36 27.02 16.58
C SER A 178 -21.63 27.83 16.27
N GLU A 179 -22.55 27.26 15.50
CA GLU A 179 -23.88 27.82 15.23
C GLU A 179 -24.90 27.57 16.35
N GLY A 180 -24.48 26.91 17.44
CA GLY A 180 -25.36 26.55 18.56
C GLY A 180 -26.28 25.36 18.27
N ARG A 181 -25.99 24.56 17.25
CA ARG A 181 -26.78 23.36 16.93
C ARG A 181 -26.23 22.15 17.66
N LEU A 182 -27.11 21.39 18.31
CA LEU A 182 -26.75 20.13 18.94
C LEU A 182 -26.91 18.97 17.94
N MET A 183 -25.92 18.11 17.88
CA MET A 183 -25.89 16.95 17.00
C MET A 183 -25.37 15.72 17.76
N THR A 184 -25.87 14.54 17.44
CA THR A 184 -25.30 13.28 17.91
C THR A 184 -24.37 12.74 16.83
N LEU A 185 -23.12 12.44 17.20
CA LEU A 185 -22.12 11.88 16.30
C LEU A 185 -22.14 10.34 16.37
N PRO A 186 -21.84 9.65 15.26
CA PRO A 186 -21.59 8.22 15.30
C PRO A 186 -20.37 7.95 16.19
N ALA A 187 -20.50 7.00 17.10
CA ALA A 187 -19.46 6.64 18.05
C ALA A 187 -19.33 5.12 18.15
N SER A 188 -18.11 4.66 18.37
CA SER A 188 -17.79 3.28 18.71
C SER A 188 -16.85 3.26 19.90
N GLU A 189 -16.98 2.26 20.77
CA GLU A 189 -16.03 2.07 21.85
C GLU A 189 -14.68 1.65 21.26
N VAL A 190 -13.61 2.25 21.75
CA VAL A 190 -12.24 1.97 21.31
C VAL A 190 -11.35 1.77 22.53
N VAL A 191 -10.43 0.82 22.43
CA VAL A 191 -9.44 0.54 23.47
C VAL A 191 -8.06 0.92 22.93
N PHE A 192 -7.34 1.74 23.70
CA PHE A 192 -5.94 2.05 23.43
C PHE A 192 -5.09 1.24 24.41
N GLU A 193 -4.21 0.41 23.87
CA GLU A 193 -3.14 -0.27 24.61
C GLU A 193 -1.88 0.59 24.70
#